data_AF-A0A9E5P352-F1
#
_entry.id   AF-A0A9E5P352-F1
#
_cell.length_a   1.000
_cell.length_b   1.000
_cell.length_c   1.000
_cell.angle_alpha   90.00
_cell.angle_beta   90.00
_cell.angle_gamma   90.00
#
_symmetry.space_group_name_H-M   'P 1'
#
loop_
_entity.id
_entity.type
_entity.pdbx_description
1 polymer ?
#
loop_
_entity_poly.entity_id
_entity_poly.type
_entity_poly.pdbx_seq_one_letter_code
_entity_poly.pdbx_strand_id
1 'polypeptide(L)'
;MLHGESADMLWPMAGERYRWTFRVDRADQPTTDDLNHLIRERVPWFPVVENTLHWSAAVQFDRRLADSFGRGRVWLAGDAAHLTYPM
;
A
#
# COMPACT_ATOMS: atom_id res chain seq x y z
N MET A 1 -6.84 13.85 23.02
CA MET A 1 -5.55 13.66 22.33
C MET A 1 -5.72 12.47 21.40
N LEU A 2 -5.92 12.70 20.10
CA LEU A 2 -6.13 11.63 19.11
C LEU A 2 -4.76 11.06 18.74
N HIS A 3 -4.50 9.79 19.08
CA HIS A 3 -3.38 9.04 18.52
C HIS A 3 -3.68 8.78 17.04
N GLY A 4 -2.70 9.03 16.17
CA GLY A 4 -2.86 9.01 14.71
C GLY A 4 -3.41 7.66 14.20
N GLU A 5 -4.59 7.72 13.58
CA GLU A 5 -5.29 6.56 13.03
C GLU A 5 -4.42 5.85 11.97
N SER A 6 -4.26 4.53 12.12
CA SER A 6 -3.81 3.65 11.05
C SER A 6 -4.90 3.58 9.99
N ALA A 7 -4.68 4.19 8.83
CA ALA A 7 -5.60 4.13 7.71
C ALA A 7 -5.42 2.80 6.96
N ASP A 8 -6.03 1.73 7.47
CA ASP A 8 -6.16 0.48 6.74
C ASP A 8 -7.28 0.64 5.70
N MET A 9 -7.02 0.22 4.46
CA MET A 9 -7.95 0.39 3.35
C MET A 9 -8.29 -0.92 2.66
N LEU A 10 -9.56 -1.01 2.24
CA LEU A 10 -10.09 -2.06 1.39
C LEU A 10 -10.60 -1.48 0.08
N TRP A 11 -10.06 -1.97 -1.04
CA TRP A 11 -10.47 -1.58 -2.38
C TRP A 11 -11.12 -2.78 -3.07
N PRO A 12 -12.44 -2.78 -3.30
CA PRO A 12 -13.07 -3.82 -4.10
C PRO A 12 -12.59 -3.72 -5.56
N MET A 13 -12.24 -4.86 -6.15
CA MET A 13 -11.81 -4.99 -7.53
C MET A 13 -12.82 -5.81 -8.33
N ALA A 14 -12.73 -5.76 -9.66
CA ALA A 14 -13.61 -6.52 -10.53
C ALA A 14 -13.48 -8.04 -10.29
N GLY A 15 -14.63 -8.72 -10.15
CA GLY A 15 -14.74 -10.14 -9.87
C GLY A 15 -14.15 -10.49 -8.51
N GLU A 16 -15.00 -10.56 -7.47
CA GLU A 16 -14.75 -11.04 -6.08
C GLU A 16 -13.32 -10.93 -5.54
N ARG A 17 -12.60 -9.87 -5.92
CA ARG A 17 -11.21 -9.62 -5.57
C ARG A 17 -11.14 -8.33 -4.80
N TYR A 18 -10.20 -8.29 -3.89
CA TYR A 18 -10.03 -7.19 -2.97
C TYR A 18 -8.55 -6.84 -2.90
N ARG A 19 -8.24 -5.55 -2.85
CA ARG A 19 -6.90 -5.08 -2.50
C ARG A 19 -6.97 -4.47 -1.12
N TRP A 20 -6.25 -5.10 -0.20
CA TRP A 20 -6.00 -4.54 1.12
C TRP A 20 -4.72 -3.69 1.11
N THR A 21 -4.71 -2.64 1.91
CA THR A 21 -3.51 -1.86 2.22
C THR A 21 -3.48 -1.63 3.71
N PHE A 22 -2.41 -2.10 4.34
CA PHE A 22 -2.17 -1.94 5.78
C PHE A 22 -0.92 -1.12 5.99
N ARG A 23 -0.91 -0.31 7.05
CA ARG A 23 0.34 0.28 7.53
C ARG A 23 1.07 -0.75 8.39
N VAL A 24 2.31 -1.04 8.02
CA VAL A 24 3.20 -1.98 8.71
C VAL A 24 4.53 -1.29 9.01
N ASP A 25 5.19 -1.69 10.10
CA ASP A 25 6.45 -1.08 10.53
C ASP A 25 7.66 -1.55 9.71
N ARG A 26 7.53 -2.69 9.02
CA ARG A 26 8.57 -3.28 8.18
C ARG A 26 8.02 -3.60 6.80
N ALA A 27 8.86 -3.40 5.80
CA ALA A 27 8.52 -3.60 4.39
C ALA A 27 9.10 -4.92 3.84
N ASP A 28 8.93 -6.01 4.57
CA ASP A 28 9.20 -7.36 4.07
C ASP A 28 8.05 -7.87 3.17
N GLN A 29 8.34 -8.85 2.33
CA GLN A 29 7.36 -9.39 1.39
C GLN A 29 6.19 -10.04 2.15
N PRO A 30 4.95 -9.52 2.06
CA PRO A 30 3.85 -10.05 2.87
C PRO A 30 3.40 -11.43 2.38
N THR A 31 3.12 -12.31 3.32
CA THR A 31 2.52 -13.63 3.09
C THR A 31 1.01 -13.62 3.34
N THR A 32 0.34 -14.71 2.98
CA THR A 32 -1.08 -14.92 3.33
C THR A 32 -1.31 -14.96 4.84
N ASP A 33 -0.35 -15.49 5.61
CA ASP A 33 -0.45 -15.55 7.06
C ASP A 33 -0.35 -14.16 7.69
N ASP A 34 0.54 -13.30 7.18
CA ASP A 34 0.64 -11.90 7.62
C ASP A 34 -0.67 -11.14 7.33
N LEU A 35 -1.24 -11.33 6.13
CA LEU A 35 -2.54 -10.75 5.78
C LEU A 35 -3.65 -11.23 6.73
N ASN A 36 -3.72 -12.53 7.00
CA ASN A 36 -4.72 -13.10 7.91
C ASN A 36 -4.50 -12.67 9.36
N HIS A 37 -3.26 -12.42 9.79
CA HIS A 37 -2.97 -11.86 11.09
C HIS A 37 -3.49 -10.43 11.20
N LEU A 38 -3.17 -9.57 10.22
CA LEU A 38 -3.62 -8.17 10.17
C LEU A 38 -5.14 -8.06 10.10
N ILE A 39 -5.80 -8.92 9.31
CA ILE A 39 -7.27 -8.95 9.22
C ILE A 39 -7.90 -9.27 10.57
N ARG A 40 -7.44 -10.32 11.25
CA ARG A 40 -7.98 -10.71 12.57
C ARG A 40 -7.74 -9.64 13.63
N GLU A 41 -6.58 -8.99 13.59
CA GLU A 41 -6.19 -7.97 14.56
C GLU A 41 -6.99 -6.66 14.35
N ARG A 42 -7.12 -6.20 13.11
CA ARG A 42 -7.53 -4.81 12.82
C ARG A 42 -8.92 -4.69 12.19
N VAL A 43 -9.41 -5.74 11.56
CA VAL A 43 -10.74 -5.78 10.93
C VAL A 43 -11.46 -7.09 11.29
N PRO A 44 -11.68 -7.39 12.59
CA PRO A 44 -12.21 -8.69 13.05
C PRO A 44 -13.62 -9.01 12.55
N TRP A 45 -14.34 -8.03 12.01
CA TRP A 45 -15.64 -8.20 11.35
C TRP A 45 -15.53 -8.68 9.89
N PHE A 46 -14.34 -8.67 9.30
CA PHE A 46 -14.11 -9.17 7.95
C PHE A 46 -13.77 -10.67 8.00
N PRO A 47 -14.36 -11.49 7.13
CA PRO A 47 -14.05 -12.93 7.11
C PRO A 47 -12.57 -13.16 6.82
N VAL A 48 -12.00 -14.21 7.42
CA VAL A 48 -10.62 -14.62 7.15
C VAL A 48 -10.49 -14.93 5.65
N VAL A 49 -9.36 -14.55 5.06
CA VAL A 49 -9.11 -14.80 3.64
C VAL A 49 -8.76 -16.28 3.49
N GLU A 50 -9.74 -17.06 3.02
CA GLU A 50 -9.59 -18.47 2.63
C GLU A 50 -9.08 -18.63 1.18
N ASN A 51 -9.06 -17.52 0.42
CA ASN A 51 -8.74 -17.49 -1.00
C ASN A 51 -7.23 -17.30 -1.27
N THR A 52 -6.84 -17.50 -2.53
CA THR A 52 -5.48 -17.28 -3.02
C THR A 52 -5.06 -15.82 -2.93
N LEU A 53 -3.95 -15.56 -2.23
CA LEU A 53 -3.23 -14.29 -2.34
C LEU A 53 -2.65 -14.17 -3.76
N HIS A 54 -3.29 -13.38 -4.62
CA HIS A 54 -2.88 -13.25 -6.02
C HIS A 54 -1.57 -12.47 -6.19
N TRP A 55 -1.36 -11.45 -5.37
CA TRP A 55 -0.17 -10.59 -5.40
C TRP A 55 -0.05 -9.84 -4.08
N SER A 56 1.18 -9.64 -3.62
CA SER A 56 1.49 -8.78 -2.47
C SER A 56 2.77 -8.00 -2.73
N ALA A 57 2.91 -6.86 -2.07
CA ALA A 57 4.14 -6.12 -1.96
C ALA A 57 4.12 -5.33 -0.66
N ALA A 58 5.31 -5.06 -0.14
CA ALA A 58 5.48 -4.03 0.86
C ALA A 58 6.30 -2.88 0.27
N VAL A 59 5.87 -1.66 0.55
CA VAL A 59 6.45 -0.45 0.00
C VAL A 59 6.71 0.52 1.14
N GLN A 60 7.96 0.93 1.29
CA GLN A 60 8.28 2.11 2.08
C GLN A 60 8.10 3.34 1.20
N PHE A 61 7.26 4.27 1.65
CA PHE A 61 7.02 5.50 0.92
C PHE A 61 7.87 6.64 1.50
N ASP A 62 8.72 7.18 0.64
CA ASP A 62 9.38 8.45 0.89
C ASP A 62 8.80 9.50 -0.06
N ARG A 63 8.23 10.58 0.49
CA ARG A 63 7.79 11.70 -0.35
C ARG A 63 9.02 12.40 -0.91
N ARG A 64 9.21 12.30 -2.24
CA ARG A 64 10.36 12.88 -2.94
C ARG A 64 9.87 13.63 -4.18
N LEU A 65 10.48 14.77 -4.45
CA LEU A 65 10.18 15.60 -5.61
C LEU A 65 11.50 16.13 -6.17
N ALA A 66 11.70 16.01 -7.48
CA ALA A 66 12.85 16.58 -8.15
C ALA A 66 12.76 18.11 -8.17
N ASP A 67 13.90 18.79 -7.97
CA ASP A 67 13.98 20.26 -7.99
C ASP A 67 13.68 20.85 -9.38
N SER A 68 13.89 20.06 -10.44
CA SER A 68 13.54 20.42 -11.82
C SER A 68 13.14 19.18 -12.62
N PHE A 69 12.22 19.35 -13.56
CA PHE A 69 11.63 18.25 -14.33
C PHE A 69 12.27 18.06 -15.70
N GLY A 70 13.25 18.88 -16.07
CA GLY A 70 13.90 18.76 -17.36
C GLY A 70 14.99 19.79 -17.60
N ARG A 71 15.82 19.49 -18.61
CA ARG A 71 16.87 20.39 -19.11
C ARG A 71 17.01 20.22 -20.62
N GLY A 72 16.74 21.29 -21.37
CA GLY A 72 16.80 21.27 -22.83
C GLY A 72 15.73 20.38 -23.43
N ARG A 73 16.14 19.26 -24.06
CA ARG A 73 15.23 18.30 -24.73
C ARG A 73 14.97 17.03 -23.91
N VAL A 74 15.44 16.98 -22.66
CA VAL A 74 15.29 15.81 -21.76
C VAL A 74 14.39 16.18 -20.59
N TRP A 75 13.42 15.33 -20.29
CA TRP A 75 12.37 15.56 -19.30
C TRP A 75 12.15 14.30 -18.44
N LEU A 76 11.82 14.52 -17.17
CA LEU A 76 11.41 13.50 -16.20
C LEU A 76 9.88 13.41 -16.16
N ALA A 77 9.36 12.21 -15.94
CA ALA A 77 7.92 11.96 -15.79
C ALA A 77 7.67 10.81 -14.80
N GLY A 78 6.51 10.86 -14.13
CA GLY A 78 6.09 9.85 -13.14
C GLY A 78 7.10 9.71 -11.99
N ASP A 79 7.37 8.47 -11.59
CA ASP A 79 8.26 8.13 -10.46
C ASP A 79 9.69 8.65 -10.62
N ALA A 80 10.13 8.95 -11.86
CA ALA A 80 11.42 9.58 -12.11
C ALA A 80 11.48 11.05 -11.64
N ALA A 81 10.33 11.73 -11.51
CA ALA A 81 10.23 13.12 -11.07
C ALA A 81 9.63 13.25 -9.67
N HIS A 82 8.69 12.39 -9.30
CA HIS A 82 7.99 12.49 -8.03
C HIS A 82 7.59 11.11 -7.47
N LEU A 83 7.74 10.93 -6.17
CA LEU A 83 7.15 9.84 -5.40
C LEU A 83 6.19 10.45 -4.39
N THR A 84 4.92 10.10 -4.51
CA THR A 84 3.86 10.53 -3.60
C THR A 84 3.34 9.33 -2.80
N TYR A 85 2.92 9.55 -1.55
CA TYR A 85 2.12 8.54 -0.86
C TYR A 85 0.75 8.47 -1.56
N PRO A 86 0.16 7.29 -1.76
CA PRO A 86 -1.17 7.15 -2.36
C PRO A 86 -2.30 7.71 -1.49
N MET A 87 -2.01 8.36 -0.36
CA MET A 87 -2.98 9.01 0.53
C MET A 87 -2.45 10.25 1.26
#